data_AF-A0A349YDE0-F1
#
_entry.id   AF-A0A349YDE0-F1
#
_cell.length_a   1.000
_cell.length_b   1.000
_cell.length_c   1.000
_cell.angle_alpha   90.00
_cell.angle_beta   90.00
_cell.angle_gamma   90.00
#
_symmetry.space_group_name_H-M   'P 1'
#
loop_
_entity.id
_entity.type
_entity.pdbx_description
1 polymer ?
#
loop_
_entity_poly.entity_id
_entity_poly.type
_entity_poly.pdbx_seq_one_letter_code
_entity_poly.pdbx_strand_id
1 'polypeptide(L)'
;GDIWVPMVDPYVCDPQDVTIPDGDGWVACGSGFVSYKEVFETSKTFSIPILNGEYIRSTALEVLKITCRDFLAGKAVSAEDAIPTYVRNKVALTLDEQVSSR
;
A
#
# COMPACT_ATOMS: atom_id res chain seq x y z
N GLY A 1 11.83 13.78 -14.11
CA GLY A 1 10.65 12.99 -13.69
C GLY A 1 10.14 13.61 -12.41
N ASP A 2 8.82 13.66 -12.27
CA ASP A 2 8.16 14.32 -11.15
C ASP A 2 8.52 13.68 -9.80
N ILE A 3 8.42 14.46 -8.73
CA ILE A 3 8.67 14.00 -7.37
C ILE A 3 7.43 13.24 -6.92
N TRP A 4 7.55 11.92 -6.72
CA TRP A 4 6.52 11.15 -6.04
C TRP A 4 6.62 11.39 -4.54
N VAL A 5 5.51 11.77 -3.91
CA VAL A 5 5.41 11.99 -2.47
C VAL A 5 4.26 11.12 -1.95
N PRO A 6 4.48 10.27 -0.93
CA PRO A 6 3.41 9.51 -0.31
C PRO A 6 2.44 10.46 0.42
N MET A 7 1.14 10.30 0.18
CA MET A 7 0.09 11.05 0.90
C MET A 7 -0.37 10.34 2.18
N VAL A 8 -0.12 9.04 2.28
CA VAL A 8 -0.43 8.20 3.44
C VAL A 8 0.74 7.22 3.62
N ASP A 9 1.15 6.98 4.86
CA ASP A 9 2.18 5.98 5.17
C ASP A 9 1.68 4.57 4.82
N PRO A 10 2.54 3.64 4.38
CA PRO A 10 2.14 2.26 4.12
C PRO A 10 1.56 1.58 5.37
N TYR A 11 0.42 0.91 5.21
CA TYR A 11 -0.29 0.22 6.30
C TYR A 11 -0.98 -1.05 5.82
N VAL A 12 -1.38 -1.90 6.77
CA VAL A 12 -2.24 -3.06 6.55
C VAL A 12 -3.57 -2.81 7.26
N CYS A 13 -4.67 -2.99 6.54
CA CYS A 13 -6.03 -2.80 7.03
C CYS A 13 -6.98 -3.87 6.46
N ASP A 14 -8.17 -3.97 7.05
CA ASP A 14 -9.28 -4.65 6.40
C ASP A 14 -9.77 -3.83 5.19
N PRO A 15 -10.35 -4.48 4.15
CA PRO A 15 -10.74 -3.78 2.93
C PRO A 15 -11.73 -2.62 3.14
N GLN A 16 -12.52 -2.67 4.21
CA GLN A 16 -13.50 -1.63 4.56
C GLN A 16 -12.84 -0.36 5.12
N ASP A 17 -11.61 -0.46 5.62
CA ASP A 17 -10.89 0.61 6.32
C ASP A 17 -9.85 1.30 5.42
N VAL A 18 -9.84 1.01 4.12
CA VAL A 18 -8.94 1.65 3.16
C VAL A 18 -9.25 3.16 3.09
N THR A 19 -8.23 3.95 3.41
CA THR A 19 -8.25 5.42 3.30
C THR A 19 -7.97 5.85 1.85
N ILE A 20 -8.86 6.70 1.32
CA ILE A 20 -8.61 7.45 0.08
C ILE A 20 -8.02 8.81 0.49
N PRO A 21 -6.84 9.21 -0.01
CA PRO A 21 -6.27 10.50 0.33
C PRO A 21 -7.12 11.67 -0.19
N ASP A 22 -7.01 12.83 0.44
CA ASP A 22 -7.69 14.04 -0.05
C ASP A 22 -7.25 14.41 -1.48
N GLY A 23 -8.19 14.96 -2.25
CA GLY A 23 -7.98 15.40 -3.63
C GLY A 23 -8.62 14.48 -4.68
N ASP A 24 -8.55 14.92 -5.93
CA ASP A 24 -9.19 14.26 -7.07
C ASP A 24 -8.18 13.47 -7.92
N GLY A 25 -8.70 12.58 -8.76
CA GLY A 25 -7.90 11.87 -9.77
C GLY A 25 -7.22 10.59 -9.27
N TRP A 26 -7.55 10.13 -8.06
CA TRP A 26 -7.06 8.88 -7.51
C TRP A 26 -7.57 7.67 -8.32
N VAL A 27 -6.71 6.67 -8.45
CA VAL A 27 -7.01 5.36 -9.02
C VAL A 27 -6.50 4.28 -8.07
N ALA A 28 -7.27 3.21 -7.89
CA ALA A 28 -6.86 2.07 -7.10
C ALA A 28 -6.28 0.98 -8.00
N CYS A 29 -5.17 0.36 -7.61
CA CYS A 29 -4.56 -0.73 -8.36
C CYS A 29 -3.89 -1.76 -7.43
N GLY A 30 -3.76 -2.98 -7.93
CA GLY A 30 -3.15 -4.10 -7.19
C GLY A 30 -4.14 -5.22 -6.89
N SER A 31 -3.60 -6.40 -6.57
CA SER A 31 -4.39 -7.62 -6.40
C SER A 31 -5.37 -7.55 -5.23
N GLY A 32 -5.08 -6.78 -4.18
CA GLY A 32 -6.00 -6.60 -3.05
C GLY A 32 -7.37 -6.07 -3.46
N PHE A 33 -7.42 -5.08 -4.36
CA PHE A 33 -8.69 -4.54 -4.86
C PHE A 33 -9.46 -5.50 -5.76
N VAL A 34 -8.76 -6.42 -6.43
CA VAL A 34 -9.39 -7.50 -7.21
C VAL A 34 -9.94 -8.59 -6.29
N SER A 35 -9.17 -9.00 -5.29
CA SER A 35 -9.57 -10.06 -4.34
C SER A 35 -10.76 -9.66 -3.46
N TYR A 36 -10.88 -8.38 -3.10
CA TYR A 36 -11.98 -7.86 -2.27
C TYR A 36 -12.93 -6.95 -3.05
N LYS A 37 -13.05 -7.17 -4.35
CA LYS A 37 -13.80 -6.32 -5.28
C LYS A 37 -15.23 -6.02 -4.78
N GLU A 38 -15.94 -7.03 -4.30
CA GLU A 38 -17.32 -6.89 -3.80
C GLU A 38 -17.44 -5.91 -2.64
N VAL A 39 -16.44 -5.85 -1.75
CA VAL A 39 -16.41 -4.91 -0.62
C VAL A 39 -16.28 -3.47 -1.12
N PHE A 40 -15.44 -3.24 -2.12
CA PHE A 40 -15.24 -1.91 -2.69
C PHE A 40 -16.42 -1.46 -3.57
N GLU A 41 -17.03 -2.37 -4.32
CA GLU A 41 -18.20 -2.07 -5.16
C GLU A 41 -19.46 -1.73 -4.34
N THR A 42 -19.57 -2.25 -3.12
CA THR A 42 -20.70 -2.00 -2.22
C THR A 42 -20.43 -0.90 -1.18
N SER A 43 -19.18 -0.42 -1.11
CA SER A 43 -18.78 0.63 -0.18
C SER A 43 -19.42 1.98 -0.56
N LYS A 44 -19.93 2.69 0.45
CA LYS A 44 -20.45 4.06 0.29
C LYS A 44 -19.35 5.13 0.38
N THR A 45 -18.20 4.76 0.94
CA THR A 45 -17.08 5.67 1.21
C THR A 45 -15.95 5.51 0.21
N PHE A 46 -15.88 4.38 -0.49
CA PHE A 46 -14.89 4.14 -1.53
C PHE A 46 -15.41 4.59 -2.90
N SER A 47 -14.88 5.70 -3.42
CA SER A 47 -15.44 6.40 -4.59
C SER A 47 -14.47 6.56 -5.77
N ILE A 48 -13.39 5.76 -5.83
CA ILE A 48 -12.36 5.88 -6.87
C ILE A 48 -12.36 4.66 -7.80
N PRO A 49 -12.02 4.84 -9.10
CA PRO A 49 -11.96 3.74 -10.05
C PRO A 49 -10.88 2.72 -9.66
N ILE A 50 -11.24 1.44 -9.70
CA ILE A 50 -10.30 0.32 -9.57
C ILE A 50 -9.84 -0.07 -10.97
N LEU A 51 -8.53 0.03 -11.21
CA LEU A 51 -7.94 -0.41 -12.47
C LEU A 51 -8.03 -1.94 -12.55
N ASN A 52 -8.73 -2.44 -13.56
CA ASN A 52 -8.80 -3.87 -13.82
C ASN A 52 -7.47 -4.34 -14.42
N GLY A 53 -6.55 -4.69 -13.54
CA GLY A 53 -5.28 -5.27 -13.91
C GLY A 53 -4.92 -6.32 -12.89
N GLU A 54 -5.40 -7.55 -13.09
CA GLU A 54 -4.91 -8.74 -12.38
C GLU A 54 -3.37 -8.82 -12.36
N TYR A 55 -2.73 -8.17 -13.33
CA TYR A 55 -1.28 -8.16 -13.59
C TYR A 55 -0.58 -6.83 -13.30
N ILE A 56 -1.24 -5.83 -12.71
CA ILE A 56 -0.50 -4.66 -12.22
C ILE A 56 0.38 -5.13 -11.07
N ARG A 57 1.69 -5.14 -11.33
CA ARG A 57 2.74 -5.59 -10.42
C ARG A 57 3.84 -4.55 -10.43
N SER A 58 4.50 -4.39 -9.29
CA SER A 58 5.75 -3.63 -9.21
C SER A 58 6.78 -4.26 -10.13
N THR A 59 7.30 -3.49 -11.09
CA THR A 59 8.39 -3.93 -11.97
C THR A 59 9.69 -3.25 -11.57
N ALA A 60 10.83 -3.90 -11.84
CA ALA A 60 12.14 -3.31 -11.58
C ALA A 60 12.34 -1.96 -12.32
N LEU A 61 11.75 -1.83 -13.52
CA LEU A 61 11.81 -0.59 -14.29
C LEU A 61 11.10 0.57 -13.59
N GLU A 62 9.89 0.35 -13.08
CA GLU A 62 9.15 1.40 -12.37
C GLU A 62 9.81 1.75 -11.03
N VAL A 63 10.34 0.74 -10.31
CA VAL A 63 11.14 0.98 -9.10
C VAL A 63 12.35 1.88 -9.43
N LEU A 64 13.10 1.56 -10.48
CA LEU A 64 14.27 2.34 -10.89
C LEU A 64 13.91 3.80 -11.26
N LYS A 65 12.79 4.02 -11.95
CA LYS A 65 12.33 5.37 -12.32
C LYS A 65 12.09 6.25 -11.09
N ILE A 66 11.56 5.67 -10.03
CA ILE A 66 11.27 6.38 -8.77
C ILE A 66 12.57 6.61 -7.98
N THR A 67 13.45 5.62 -7.90
CA THR A 67 14.62 5.65 -7.00
C THR A 67 15.90 6.23 -7.61
N CYS A 68 15.99 6.35 -8.94
CA CYS A 68 17.21 6.80 -9.64
C CYS A 68 17.71 8.17 -9.12
N ARG A 69 16.80 9.11 -8.87
CA ARG A 69 17.18 10.43 -8.33
C ARG A 69 17.76 10.32 -6.92
N ASP A 70 17.15 9.52 -6.06
CA ASP A 70 17.61 9.35 -4.67
C ASP A 70 18.98 8.66 -4.63
N PHE A 71 19.21 7.70 -5.53
CA PHE A 71 20.52 7.08 -5.73
C PHE A 71 21.57 8.12 -6.15
N LEU A 72 21.28 8.94 -7.18
CA LEU A 72 22.18 10.00 -7.64
C LEU A 72 22.42 11.10 -6.59
N ALA A 73 21.46 11.31 -5.68
CA ALA A 73 21.57 12.23 -4.56
C ALA A 73 22.34 11.65 -3.35
N GLY A 74 22.90 10.44 -3.48
CA GLY A 74 23.70 9.80 -2.42
C GLY A 74 22.88 9.24 -1.27
N LYS A 75 21.58 8.97 -1.46
CA LYS A 75 20.70 8.37 -0.43
C LYS A 75 20.73 6.84 -0.40
N ALA A 76 21.65 6.21 -1.13
CA ALA A 76 21.82 4.77 -1.06
C ALA A 76 22.29 4.35 0.34
N VAL A 77 21.83 3.20 0.81
CA VAL A 77 22.24 2.61 2.08
C VAL A 77 23.23 1.46 1.85
N SER A 78 23.96 1.09 2.91
CA SER A 78 24.79 -0.12 2.90
C SER A 78 23.93 -1.37 2.69
N ALA A 79 24.54 -2.48 2.29
CA ALA A 79 23.79 -3.71 2.04
C ALA A 79 23.17 -4.27 3.33
N GLU A 80 23.88 -4.12 4.45
CA GLU A 80 23.44 -4.54 5.78
C GLU A 80 22.27 -3.71 6.33
N ASP A 81 22.13 -2.46 5.89
CA ASP A 81 21.04 -1.55 6.31
C ASP A 81 19.79 -1.66 5.39
N ALA A 82 19.85 -2.44 4.32
CA ALA A 82 18.74 -2.64 3.38
C ALA A 82 17.65 -3.58 3.94
N ILE A 83 17.00 -3.17 5.03
CA ILE A 83 16.00 -3.98 5.74
C ILE A 83 14.57 -3.83 5.17
N PRO A 84 13.71 -4.86 5.24
CA PRO A 84 12.30 -4.76 4.86
C PRO A 84 11.52 -3.78 5.74
N THR A 85 10.55 -3.09 5.14
CA THR A 85 9.56 -2.30 5.90
C THR A 85 8.48 -3.22 6.46
N TYR A 86 8.37 -3.28 7.79
CA TYR A 86 7.29 -3.99 8.47
C TYR A 86 6.09 -3.07 8.68
N VAL A 87 5.03 -3.27 7.90
CA VAL A 87 3.83 -2.40 7.88
C VAL A 87 2.67 -2.89 8.76
N ARG A 88 2.81 -4.06 9.39
CA ARG A 88 1.79 -4.65 10.27
C ARG A 88 2.27 -4.67 11.71
N ASN A 89 1.54 -3.97 12.58
CA ASN A 89 1.76 -4.02 14.03
C ASN A 89 1.03 -5.24 14.62
N LYS A 90 1.68 -5.96 15.55
CA LYS A 90 1.13 -7.09 16.33
C LYS A 90 0.32 -8.13 15.53
N VAL A 91 1.02 -9.13 14.98
CA VAL A 91 0.38 -10.28 14.30
C VAL A 91 -0.18 -11.35 15.24
N ALA A 92 0.19 -11.30 16.53
CA ALA A 92 -0.28 -12.25 17.54
C ALA A 92 -1.18 -11.53 18.54
N LEU A 93 -2.43 -11.98 18.64
CA LEU A 93 -3.28 -11.66 19.78
C LEU A 93 -2.64 -12.25 21.03
N THR A 94 -2.60 -11.47 22.09
CA THR A 94 -2.37 -11.98 23.44
C THR A 94 -3.49 -12.94 23.84
N LEU A 95 -3.24 -13.82 24.80
CA LEU A 95 -4.25 -14.78 25.28
C LEU A 95 -5.54 -14.07 25.74
N ASP A 96 -5.40 -12.88 26.35
CA ASP A 96 -6.53 -12.08 26.83
C ASP A 96 -7.35 -11.48 25.67
N GLU A 97 -6.67 -11.05 24.60
CA GLU A 97 -7.33 -10.58 23.37
C GLU A 97 -8.07 -11.73 22.65
N GLN A 98 -7.52 -12.96 22.66
CA GLN A 98 -8.18 -14.14 22.09
C GLN A 98 -9.45 -14.56 22.86
N VAL A 99 -9.45 -14.41 24.19
CA VAL A 99 -10.61 -14.72 25.04
C VAL A 99 -11.72 -13.67 24.87
N SER A 100 -11.35 -12.41 24.64
CA SER A 100 -12.30 -11.29 24.47
C SER A 100 -12.93 -11.21 23.08
N SER A 101 -12.31 -11.81 22.06
CA SER A 101 -12.83 -11.86 20.69
C SER A 101 -13.74 -13.06 20.41
N ARG A 102 -14.16 -13.79 21.45
CA ARG A 102 -14.91 -15.05 21.35
C ARG A 102 -16.40 -14.89 21.59
#